data_AF-A0A849U1B3-F1
#
_entry.id   AF-A0A849U1B3-F1
#
_cell.length_a   1.000
_cell.length_b   1.000
_cell.length_c   1.000
_cell.angle_alpha   90.00
_cell.angle_beta   90.00
_cell.angle_gamma   90.00
#
_symmetry.space_group_name_H-M   'P 1'
#
loop_
_entity.id
_entity.type
_entity.pdbx_description
1 polymer ?
#
loop_
_entity_poly.entity_id
_entity_poly.type
_entity_poly.pdbx_seq_one_letter_code
_entity_poly.pdbx_strand_id
1 'polypeptide(L)'
;MGANCVLNCLAQAFIIGESFIGADLSALVLGDNIFYGHDFHRLLNNTMTRTKGASVFAYHVQDPERYWVVDFDSGRKVRSLEEKPKQRKSNYAVTGLYSYDQEVVDLTKSLKPSRRSARMPRSEERG
;
A
#
# COMPACT_ATOMS: atom_id res chain seq x y z
N MET A 1 4.28 -5.91 -15.05
CA MET A 1 4.34 -7.04 -14.09
C MET A 1 3.87 -6.60 -12.69
N GLY A 2 3.42 -5.36 -12.47
CA GLY A 2 3.47 -4.78 -11.13
C GLY A 2 2.15 -4.63 -10.38
N ALA A 3 0.96 -4.70 -10.98
CA ALA A 3 -0.26 -4.53 -10.18
C ALA A 3 -0.58 -5.65 -9.18
N ASN A 4 -0.61 -6.88 -9.68
CA ASN A 4 -0.90 -8.04 -8.83
C ASN A 4 0.25 -8.36 -7.86
N CYS A 5 1.50 -8.04 -8.21
CA CYS A 5 2.63 -8.37 -7.35
C CYS A 5 2.65 -7.48 -6.10
N VAL A 6 2.48 -6.16 -6.26
CA VAL A 6 2.47 -5.22 -5.14
C VAL A 6 1.29 -5.52 -4.22
N LEU A 7 0.08 -5.70 -4.77
CA LEU A 7 -1.09 -6.02 -3.93
C LEU A 7 -0.93 -7.36 -3.20
N ASN A 8 -0.38 -8.40 -3.87
CA ASN A 8 -0.16 -9.70 -3.24
C ASN A 8 0.95 -9.65 -2.17
N CYS A 9 2.02 -8.87 -2.39
CA CYS A 9 3.09 -8.72 -1.40
C CYS A 9 2.64 -7.92 -0.18
N LEU A 10 1.86 -6.85 -0.38
CA LEU A 10 1.26 -6.07 0.71
C LEU A 10 0.28 -6.94 1.50
N ALA A 11 -0.59 -7.67 0.80
CA ALA A 11 -1.48 -8.66 1.41
C ALA A 11 -0.70 -9.69 2.25
N GLN A 12 0.36 -10.26 1.69
CA GLN A 12 1.14 -11.26 2.38
C GLN A 12 1.83 -10.72 3.65
N ALA A 13 2.18 -9.43 3.70
CA ALA A 13 2.70 -8.81 4.92
C ALA A 13 1.67 -8.82 6.06
N PHE A 14 0.39 -8.57 5.77
CA PHE A 14 -0.69 -8.64 6.77
C PHE A 14 -0.99 -10.08 7.22
N ILE A 15 -0.87 -11.05 6.32
CA ILE A 15 -1.03 -12.47 6.68
C ILE A 15 0.10 -12.94 7.60
N ILE A 16 1.34 -12.59 7.29
CA ILE A 16 2.51 -12.95 8.11
C ILE A 16 2.47 -12.24 9.46
N GLY A 17 2.09 -10.96 9.45
CA GLY A 17 1.99 -10.12 10.65
C GLY A 17 0.70 -10.26 11.44
N GLU A 18 -0.21 -11.17 11.08
CA GLU A 18 -1.53 -11.28 11.71
C GLU A 18 -1.47 -11.39 13.24
N SER A 19 -0.65 -12.29 13.76
CA SER A 19 -0.51 -12.50 15.20
C SER A 19 0.17 -11.32 15.90
N PHE A 20 0.98 -10.55 15.18
CA PHE A 20 1.65 -9.36 15.68
C PHE A 20 0.71 -8.15 15.72
N ILE A 21 -0.12 -7.98 14.70
CA ILE A 21 -1.11 -6.90 14.59
C ILE A 21 -2.26 -7.13 15.57
N GLY A 22 -2.73 -8.37 15.71
CA GLY A 22 -3.83 -8.71 16.61
C GLY A 22 -5.09 -7.88 16.33
N ALA A 23 -5.50 -7.10 17.33
CA ALA A 23 -6.64 -6.19 17.23
C ALA A 23 -6.20 -4.71 17.25
N ASP A 24 -4.96 -4.40 16.90
CA ASP A 24 -4.48 -3.02 16.87
C ASP A 24 -4.59 -2.39 15.48
N LEU A 25 -4.51 -1.06 15.42
CA LEU A 25 -4.32 -0.34 14.16
C LEU A 25 -2.91 -0.63 13.62
N SER A 26 -2.76 -0.71 12.30
CA SER A 26 -1.49 -1.06 11.68
C SER A 26 -1.04 -0.02 10.66
N ALA A 27 0.27 0.12 10.51
CA ALA A 27 0.89 0.89 9.44
C ALA A 27 1.95 0.03 8.75
N LEU A 28 1.92 0.03 7.41
CA LEU A 28 2.85 -0.69 6.57
C LEU A 28 3.70 0.30 5.79
N VAL A 29 5.02 0.14 5.88
CA VAL A 29 5.99 0.94 5.13
C VAL A 29 6.86 0.03 4.26
N LEU A 30 7.02 0.39 2.99
CA LEU A 30 7.97 -0.27 2.10
C LEU A 30 9.40 0.18 2.44
N GLY A 31 10.30 -0.77 2.69
CA GLY A 31 11.65 -0.49 3.19
C GLY A 31 12.58 0.26 2.21
N ASP A 32 12.20 0.37 0.94
CA ASP A 32 12.91 1.13 -0.09
C ASP A 32 12.40 2.58 -0.25
N ASN A 33 11.40 2.99 0.55
CA ASN A 33 10.85 4.34 0.51
C ASN A 33 11.51 5.24 1.57
N ILE A 34 12.06 6.37 1.13
CA ILE A 34 12.63 7.39 2.00
C ILE A 34 11.62 8.52 2.15
N PHE A 35 11.15 8.73 3.38
CA PHE A 35 10.23 9.81 3.74
C PHE A 35 11.01 10.91 4.46
N TYR A 36 11.02 12.12 3.89
CA TYR A 36 11.67 13.27 4.51
C TYR A 36 10.85 14.54 4.25
N GLY A 37 10.64 15.34 5.29
CA GLY A 37 9.95 16.62 5.17
C GLY A 37 9.31 17.08 6.48
N HIS A 38 9.20 18.39 6.64
CA HIS A 38 8.63 19.03 7.83
C HIS A 38 7.17 18.60 8.10
N ASP A 39 6.41 18.34 7.04
CA ASP A 39 4.98 17.99 7.13
C ASP A 39 4.69 16.52 7.41
N PHE A 40 5.71 15.65 7.42
CA PHE A 40 5.51 14.21 7.58
C PHE A 40 4.88 13.85 8.93
N HIS A 41 5.30 14.52 10.01
CA HIS A 41 4.72 14.29 11.33
C HIS A 41 3.24 14.71 11.42
N ARG A 42 2.86 15.77 10.72
CA ARG A 42 1.46 16.22 10.63
C ARG A 42 0.61 15.23 9.83
N LEU A 43 1.19 14.69 8.77
CA LEU A 43 0.58 13.69 7.91
C LEU A 43 0.30 12.38 8.70
N LEU A 44 1.27 11.92 9.48
CA LEU A 44 1.12 10.77 10.38
C LEU A 44 0.07 11.03 11.46
N ASN A 45 0.12 12.19 12.14
CA ASN A 45 -0.85 12.53 13.19
C ASN A 45 -2.29 12.49 12.68
N ASN A 46 -2.55 13.06 11.50
CA ASN A 46 -3.90 13.02 10.91
C ASN A 46 -4.38 11.58 10.71
N THR A 47 -3.51 10.68 10.29
CA THR A 47 -3.89 9.28 10.10
C THR A 47 -4.10 8.54 11.42
N MET A 48 -3.32 8.86 12.45
CA MET A 48 -3.52 8.30 13.80
C MET A 48 -4.87 8.70 14.41
N THR A 49 -5.43 9.86 14.05
CA THR A 49 -6.79 10.24 14.49
C THR A 49 -7.91 9.43 13.84
N ARG A 50 -7.61 8.74 12.74
CA ARG A 50 -8.58 7.98 11.96
C ARG A 50 -8.52 6.51 12.34
N THR A 51 -9.42 6.10 13.22
CA THR A 51 -9.49 4.72 13.74
C THR A 51 -10.24 3.74 12.84
N LYS A 52 -10.80 4.20 11.70
CA LYS A 52 -11.60 3.38 10.79
C LYS A 52 -11.21 3.57 9.31
N GLY A 53 -11.18 2.45 8.61
CA GLY A 53 -10.81 2.30 7.21
C GLY A 53 -9.30 2.37 6.96
N ALA A 54 -8.96 2.46 5.67
CA ALA A 54 -7.59 2.57 5.21
C ALA A 54 -7.24 4.02 4.81
N SER A 55 -5.99 4.41 5.05
CA SER A 55 -5.40 5.64 4.56
C SER A 55 -4.14 5.31 3.77
N VAL A 56 -4.03 5.88 2.57
CA VAL A 56 -2.83 5.77 1.73
C VAL A 56 -2.27 7.17 1.53
N PHE A 57 -0.95 7.29 1.57
CA PHE A 57 -0.31 8.58 1.37
C PHE A 57 0.10 8.71 -0.09
N ALA A 58 -0.30 9.83 -0.69
CA ALA A 58 0.07 10.17 -2.05
C ALA A 58 0.85 11.48 -2.07
N TYR A 59 1.86 11.54 -2.92
CA TYR A 59 2.71 12.71 -3.06
C TYR A 59 2.65 13.23 -4.49
N HIS A 60 2.64 14.56 -4.63
CA HIS A 60 2.65 15.18 -5.94
C HIS A 60 4.02 15.00 -6.59
N VAL A 61 4.08 14.28 -7.70
CA VAL A 61 5.32 14.05 -8.47
C VAL A 61 5.23 14.73 -9.82
N GLN A 62 6.39 15.14 -10.35
CA GLN A 62 6.45 15.73 -11.69
C GLN A 62 6.23 14.69 -12.79
N ASP A 63 6.75 13.47 -12.60
CA ASP A 63 6.72 12.38 -13.57
C ASP A 63 5.89 11.17 -13.08
N PRO A 64 4.54 11.27 -13.03
CA PRO A 64 3.67 10.24 -12.46
C PRO A 64 3.70 8.90 -13.23
N GLU A 65 4.03 8.92 -14.52
CA GLU A 65 4.17 7.74 -15.40
C GLU A 65 5.21 6.71 -14.95
N ARG A 66 6.13 7.08 -14.04
CA ARG A 66 7.14 6.17 -13.48
C ARG A 66 6.64 5.40 -12.27
N TYR A 67 5.53 5.84 -11.69
CA TYR A 67 5.03 5.39 -10.39
C TYR A 67 3.62 4.83 -10.49
N TRP A 68 3.12 4.41 -9.34
CA TRP A 68 1.71 4.13 -9.13
C TRP A 68 0.96 5.42 -8.93
N VAL A 69 0.03 5.73 -9.83
CA VAL A 69 -0.75 6.96 -9.79
C VAL A 69 -2.10 6.66 -9.19
N VAL A 70 -2.51 7.47 -8.21
CA VAL A 70 -3.83 7.36 -7.59
C VAL A 70 -4.77 8.42 -8.15
N ASP A 71 -5.96 7.97 -8.52
CA ASP A 71 -7.08 8.84 -8.85
C ASP A 71 -7.96 9.02 -7.62
N PHE A 72 -8.36 10.26 -7.35
CA PHE A 72 -9.21 10.62 -6.23
C PHE A 72 -10.58 11.08 -6.73
N ASP A 73 -11.64 10.73 -6.01
CA ASP A 73 -12.95 11.34 -6.22
C ASP A 73 -13.04 12.76 -5.59
N SER A 74 -14.17 13.43 -5.76
CA SER A 74 -14.43 14.76 -5.19
C SER A 74 -14.40 14.78 -3.65
N GLY A 75 -14.56 13.63 -3.01
CA GLY A 75 -14.46 13.45 -1.56
C GLY A 75 -13.07 13.06 -1.06
N ARG A 76 -12.03 13.12 -1.91
CA ARG A 76 -10.67 12.64 -1.63
C ARG A 76 -10.58 11.16 -1.25
N LYS A 77 -11.54 10.34 -1.70
CA LYS A 77 -11.44 8.89 -1.62
C LYS A 77 -10.75 8.36 -2.86
N VAL A 78 -9.99 7.30 -2.69
CA VAL A 78 -9.30 6.64 -3.80
C VAL A 78 -10.32 5.96 -4.71
N ARG A 79 -10.36 6.37 -5.98
CA ARG A 79 -11.22 5.77 -7.01
C ARG A 79 -10.51 4.65 -7.76
N SER A 80 -9.23 4.84 -8.09
CA SER A 80 -8.42 3.83 -8.77
C SER A 80 -6.93 4.05 -8.53
N LEU A 81 -6.16 2.97 -8.55
CA LEU A 81 -4.70 3.01 -8.65
C LEU A 81 -4.27 2.42 -9.99
N GLU A 82 -3.38 3.09 -10.69
CA GLU A 82 -2.82 2.62 -11.96
C GLU A 82 -1.30 2.59 -11.92
N GLU A 83 -0.70 1.46 -12.29
CA GLU A 83 0.74 1.32 -12.40
C GLU A 83 1.22 1.91 -13.73
N LYS A 84 2.10 2.91 -13.68
CA LYS A 84 2.75 3.51 -14.86
C LYS A 84 1.74 3.87 -15.96
N PRO A 85 0.75 4.72 -15.67
CA PRO A 85 -0.30 5.02 -16.63
C PRO A 85 0.27 5.74 -17.85
N LYS A 86 -0.13 5.31 -19.05
CA LYS A 86 0.23 6.00 -20.30
C LYS A 86 -0.44 7.37 -20.43
N GLN A 87 -1.61 7.54 -19.81
CA GLN A 87 -2.32 8.81 -19.68
C GLN A 87 -2.60 9.05 -18.20
N ARG A 88 -1.92 10.05 -17.63
CA ARG A 88 -2.06 10.38 -16.21
C ARG A 88 -3.47 10.91 -15.93
N LYS A 89 -4.14 10.30 -14.95
CA LYS A 89 -5.40 10.82 -14.38
C LYS A 89 -5.15 11.85 -13.29
N SER A 90 -4.01 11.76 -12.61
CA SER A 90 -3.55 12.71 -11.60
C SER A 90 -2.02 12.79 -11.59
N ASN A 91 -1.47 13.77 -10.88
CA ASN A 91 -0.03 13.87 -10.60
C ASN A 91 0.35 13.29 -9.23
N TYR A 92 -0.54 12.53 -8.60
CA TYR A 92 -0.33 11.99 -7.27
C TYR A 92 0.17 10.56 -7.36
N ALA A 93 1.42 10.34 -6.96
CA ALA A 93 1.99 9.01 -6.83
C ALA A 93 1.71 8.45 -5.44
N VAL A 94 1.29 7.19 -5.37
CA VAL A 94 1.17 6.45 -4.12
C VAL A 94 2.56 6.21 -3.56
N THR A 95 2.75 6.62 -2.32
CA THR A 95 3.97 6.35 -1.58
C THR A 95 3.90 4.97 -0.93
N GLY A 96 5.04 4.42 -0.54
CA GLY A 96 5.10 3.13 0.16
C GLY A 96 4.60 3.15 1.61
N LEU A 97 3.80 4.14 2.02
CA LEU A 97 3.23 4.21 3.38
C LEU A 97 1.73 4.01 3.31
N TYR A 98 1.25 3.11 4.15
CA TYR A 98 -0.14 2.70 4.23
C TYR A 98 -0.54 2.56 5.69
N SER A 99 -1.76 2.95 6.04
CA SER A 99 -2.32 2.76 7.37
C SER A 99 -3.68 2.12 7.27
N TYR A 100 -3.95 1.18 8.16
CA TYR A 100 -5.14 0.36 8.13
C TYR A 100 -5.71 0.14 9.52
N ASP A 101 -7.03 -0.05 9.57
CA ASP A 101 -7.72 -0.54 10.74
C ASP A 101 -7.65 -2.07 10.86
N GLN A 102 -8.33 -2.60 11.86
CA GLN A 102 -8.37 -4.01 12.21
C GLN A 102 -8.94 -4.89 11.07
N GLU A 103 -9.76 -4.32 10.18
CA GLU A 103 -10.40 -5.07 9.09
C GLU A 103 -9.40 -5.53 8.02
N VAL A 104 -8.18 -4.95 7.98
CA VAL A 104 -7.20 -5.26 6.93
C VAL A 104 -6.80 -6.73 6.89
N VAL A 105 -6.68 -7.39 8.03
CA VAL A 105 -6.29 -8.81 8.10
C VAL A 105 -7.37 -9.66 7.45
N ASP A 106 -8.64 -9.41 7.78
CA ASP A 106 -9.78 -10.17 7.25
C ASP A 106 -10.03 -9.87 5.77
N LEU A 107 -9.94 -8.60 5.36
CA LEU A 107 -10.00 -8.19 3.97
C LEU A 107 -8.91 -8.90 3.16
N THR A 108 -7.71 -8.99 3.71
CA THR A 108 -6.57 -9.64 3.05
C THR A 108 -6.78 -11.14 2.90
N LYS A 109 -7.32 -11.83 3.90
CA LYS A 109 -7.66 -13.26 3.81
C LYS A 109 -8.72 -13.54 2.74
N SER A 110 -9.62 -12.59 2.51
CA SER A 110 -10.67 -12.70 1.48
C SER A 110 -10.16 -12.48 0.05
N LEU A 111 -8.97 -11.89 -0.12
CA LEU A 111 -8.36 -11.70 -1.43
C LEU A 111 -8.02 -13.05 -2.04
N LYS A 112 -8.72 -13.41 -3.11
CA LYS A 112 -8.38 -14.59 -3.90
C LYS A 112 -7.00 -14.38 -4.53
N PRO A 113 -6.01 -15.27 -4.28
CA PRO A 113 -4.71 -15.16 -4.92
C PRO A 113 -4.88 -15.18 -6.43
N SER A 114 -4.46 -14.12 -7.10
CA SER A 114 -4.69 -13.91 -8.53
C SER A 114 -3.78 -14.80 -9.39
N ARG A 115 -4.03 -16.12 -9.46
CA ARG A 115 -3.53 -17.11 -10.44
C ARG A 115 -2.03 -17.16 -10.78
N ARG A 116 -1.19 -16.32 -10.18
CA ARG A 116 0.25 -16.23 -10.35
C ARG A 116 0.81 -16.08 -8.96
N SER A 117 1.04 -17.24 -8.36
CA SER A 117 1.86 -17.41 -7.18
C SER A 117 3.13 -16.57 -7.30
N ALA A 118 3.23 -15.50 -6.52
CA ALA A 118 4.53 -15.02 -6.07
C ALA A 118 5.02 -16.05 -5.05
N ARG A 119 5.36 -17.25 -5.54
CA ARG A 119 6.15 -18.20 -4.76
C ARG A 119 7.49 -17.50 -4.61
N MET A 120 7.77 -16.95 -3.44
CA MET A 120 9.15 -16.71 -3.01
C MET A 120 9.93 -17.97 -3.39
N PRO A 121 10.98 -17.89 -4.24
CA PRO A 121 11.79 -19.05 -4.47
C PRO A 121 12.35 -19.44 -3.10
N ARG A 122 11.91 -20.60 -2.60
CA ARG A 122 12.66 -21.29 -1.56
C ARG A 122 14.04 -21.47 -2.17
N SER A 123 15.03 -20.78 -1.62
CA SER A 123 16.42 -21.13 -1.84
C SER A 123 16.54 -22.62 -1.52
N GLU A 124 16.64 -23.43 -2.56
CA GLU A 124 17.12 -24.80 -2.46
C GLU A 124 18.47 -24.70 -1.75
N GLU A 125 18.52 -25.20 -0.52
CA GLU A 125 19.76 -25.62 0.10
C GLU A 125 20.41 -26.61 -0.87
N ARG A 126 21.50 -26.16 -1.51
CA ARG A 126 22.45 -27.07 -2.13
C ARG A 126 23.10 -27.84 -0.99
N GLY A 127 22.80 -29.13 -0.92
CA GLY A 127 23.49 -30.15 -0.14
C GLY A 127 23.59 -31.39 -1.01
#